data_AF-A0A537PUU2-F1
#
_entry.id   AF-A0A537PUU2-F1
#
_cell.length_a   1.000
_cell.length_b   1.000
_cell.length_c   1.000
_cell.angle_alpha   90.00
_cell.angle_beta   90.00
_cell.angle_gamma   90.00
#
_symmetry.space_group_name_H-M   'P 1'
#
loop_
_entity.id
_entity.type
_entity.pdbx_description
1 polymer ?
#
loop_
_entity_poly.entity_id
_entity_poly.type
_entity_poly.pdbx_seq_one_letter_code
_entity_poly.pdbx_strand_id
1 'polypeptide(L)'
;GGAGWWTAVGLACGLGLLAKYAMFYWLLSALGYVLLARTERRHLRPLLAAAGIALLVYSPNFWWNWQNGFVSYVHVRDNAGMSEPLFHLTAFLEFFGSQFAVFGPLFFAGLVIAAASPRALAEPPTRLLASFALPVLAMMLAVSFLSRAQPNWAAPAFVSATILVVAWALSHGWRKLIIFSMALHLVVVALLFTGRETLAAIGIELPAKYDALGRLRGWRALGSIVSGELAANPGLTLFTDDREMLAALVYYVRPHPFDAVKWKLKSGLAKDQWDLTNDLSKHFGENFLLVAEHQLISEMQPSFAAIDPLHSIVIPLGPGASRAYRLYIAHDFRGYQWDRP
;
A
#
# COMPACT_ATOMS: atom_id res chain seq x y z
N GLY A 1 -8.51 34.01 4.75
CA GLY A 1 -8.30 32.89 3.80
C GLY A 1 -8.39 33.44 2.40
N GLY A 2 -7.31 33.36 1.63
CA GLY A 2 -7.24 33.90 0.27
C GLY A 2 -7.43 32.83 -0.81
N ALA A 3 -7.61 33.26 -2.06
CA ALA A 3 -7.73 32.38 -3.23
C ALA A 3 -6.56 31.39 -3.35
N GLY A 4 -5.34 31.80 -2.98
CA GLY A 4 -4.15 30.94 -3.05
C GLY A 4 -4.25 29.65 -2.21
N TRP A 5 -4.92 29.69 -1.05
CA TRP A 5 -5.12 28.48 -0.24
C TRP A 5 -6.11 27.51 -0.89
N TRP A 6 -7.15 28.00 -1.56
CA TRP A 6 -8.08 27.16 -2.31
C TRP A 6 -7.44 26.54 -3.56
N THR A 7 -6.55 27.28 -4.23
CA THR A 7 -5.71 26.73 -5.29
C THR A 7 -4.81 25.61 -4.76
N ALA A 8 -4.15 25.83 -3.63
CA ALA A 8 -3.30 24.81 -3.00
C ALA A 8 -4.11 23.56 -2.61
N VAL A 9 -5.32 23.74 -2.05
CA VAL A 9 -6.25 22.63 -1.77
C VAL A 9 -6.59 21.86 -3.05
N GLY A 10 -6.91 22.56 -4.14
CA GLY A 10 -7.24 21.92 -5.41
C GLY A 10 -6.09 21.12 -5.99
N LEU A 11 -4.88 21.70 -6.00
CA LEU A 11 -3.66 21.00 -6.45
C LEU A 11 -3.35 19.79 -5.57
N ALA A 12 -3.42 19.94 -4.24
CA ALA A 12 -3.17 18.83 -3.31
C ALA A 12 -4.20 17.70 -3.46
N CYS A 13 -5.48 18.02 -3.67
CA CYS A 13 -6.52 17.02 -3.92
C CYS A 13 -6.31 16.32 -5.28
N GLY A 14 -5.91 17.05 -6.32
CA GLY A 14 -5.60 16.49 -7.63
C GLY A 14 -4.42 15.52 -7.58
N LEU A 15 -3.31 15.95 -6.99
CA LEU A 15 -2.14 15.09 -6.75
C LEU A 15 -2.49 13.91 -5.84
N GLY A 16 -3.31 14.14 -4.82
CA GLY A 16 -3.82 13.10 -3.94
C GLY A 16 -4.63 12.04 -4.68
N LEU A 17 -5.51 12.42 -5.61
CA LEU A 17 -6.27 11.49 -6.45
C LEU A 17 -5.37 10.68 -7.39
N LEU A 18 -4.32 11.31 -7.93
CA LEU A 18 -3.30 10.61 -8.72
C LEU A 18 -2.48 9.61 -7.89
N ALA A 19 -2.21 9.93 -6.62
CA ALA A 19 -1.51 9.02 -5.71
C ALA A 19 -2.42 7.89 -5.18
N LYS A 20 -3.66 8.22 -4.80
CA LYS A 20 -4.64 7.28 -4.27
C LYS A 20 -6.07 7.83 -4.36
N TYR A 21 -6.98 7.05 -4.93
CA TYR A 21 -8.41 7.42 -5.03
C TYR A 21 -9.09 7.69 -3.67
N ALA A 22 -8.50 7.23 -2.56
CA ALA A 22 -8.92 7.56 -1.20
C ALA A 22 -8.90 9.07 -0.89
N MET A 23 -8.18 9.90 -1.66
CA MET A 23 -8.27 11.36 -1.53
C MET A 23 -9.70 11.89 -1.73
N PHE A 24 -10.56 11.15 -2.45
CA PHE A 24 -11.96 11.50 -2.60
C PHE A 24 -12.70 11.61 -1.24
N TYR A 25 -12.29 10.86 -0.22
CA TYR A 25 -12.90 10.92 1.10
C TYR A 25 -12.68 12.28 1.78
N TRP A 26 -11.54 12.92 1.50
CA TRP A 26 -11.26 14.28 1.97
C TRP A 26 -12.21 15.29 1.32
N LEU A 27 -12.42 15.17 -0.01
CA LEU A 27 -13.35 16.05 -0.75
C LEU A 27 -14.79 15.89 -0.25
N LEU A 28 -15.25 14.66 0.00
CA LEU A 28 -16.57 14.40 0.58
C LEU A 28 -16.70 14.97 2.00
N SER A 29 -15.65 14.83 2.82
CA SER A 29 -15.61 15.38 4.18
C SER A 29 -15.68 16.91 4.17
N ALA A 30 -14.91 17.56 3.29
CA ALA A 30 -14.93 19.01 3.11
C ALA A 30 -16.31 19.51 2.66
N LEU A 31 -16.92 18.83 1.68
CA LEU A 31 -18.26 19.16 1.18
C LEU A 31 -19.30 18.98 2.29
N GLY A 32 -19.28 17.85 2.98
CA GLY A 32 -20.17 17.57 4.11
C GLY A 32 -20.07 18.64 5.20
N TYR A 33 -18.86 19.02 5.59
CA TYR A 33 -18.64 20.08 6.58
C TYR A 33 -19.24 21.42 6.14
N VAL A 34 -18.93 21.88 4.92
CA VAL A 34 -19.43 23.16 4.39
C VAL A 34 -20.95 23.18 4.27
N LEU A 35 -21.59 22.05 3.96
CA LEU A 35 -23.05 21.96 3.84
C LEU A 35 -23.75 21.96 5.21
N LEU A 36 -23.20 21.22 6.18
CA LEU A 36 -23.77 21.05 7.53
C LEU A 36 -23.49 22.24 8.45
N ALA A 37 -22.30 22.85 8.37
CA ALA A 37 -21.96 24.05 9.13
C ALA A 37 -22.44 25.31 8.41
N ARG A 38 -23.61 25.83 8.81
CA ARG A 38 -24.26 26.98 8.14
C ARG A 38 -23.34 28.18 7.93
N THR A 39 -22.48 28.50 8.90
CA THR A 39 -21.53 29.63 8.83
C THR A 39 -20.44 29.41 7.77
N GLU A 40 -20.13 28.16 7.45
CA GLU A 40 -19.05 27.79 6.55
C GLU A 40 -19.50 27.63 5.10
N ARG A 41 -20.80 27.73 4.81
CA ARG A 41 -21.37 27.71 3.45
C ARG A 41 -20.78 28.77 2.53
N ARG A 42 -20.23 29.86 3.09
CA ARG A 42 -19.45 30.86 2.35
C ARG A 42 -18.26 30.24 1.58
N HIS A 43 -17.76 29.09 2.01
CA HIS A 43 -16.66 28.36 1.39
C HIS A 43 -17.10 27.38 0.30
N LEU A 44 -18.40 27.25 0.01
CA LEU A 44 -18.88 26.33 -1.03
C LEU A 44 -18.33 26.66 -2.41
N ARG A 45 -18.42 27.92 -2.85
CA ARG A 45 -17.89 28.33 -4.17
C ARG A 45 -16.37 28.12 -4.26
N PRO A 46 -15.55 28.57 -3.29
CA PRO A 46 -14.13 28.25 -3.28
C PRO A 46 -13.80 26.75 -3.27
N LEU A 47 -14.56 25.94 -2.52
CA LEU A 47 -14.39 24.48 -2.49
C LEU A 47 -14.70 23.86 -3.86
N LEU A 48 -15.76 24.30 -4.54
CA LEU A 48 -16.07 23.82 -5.90
C LEU A 48 -15.00 24.24 -6.91
N ALA A 49 -14.45 25.44 -6.78
CA ALA A 49 -13.31 25.86 -7.60
C ALA A 49 -12.07 24.99 -7.36
N ALA A 50 -11.76 24.69 -6.10
CA ALA A 50 -10.68 23.77 -5.72
C ALA A 50 -10.93 22.34 -6.26
N ALA A 51 -12.16 21.84 -6.16
CA ALA A 51 -12.55 20.55 -6.73
C ALA A 51 -12.39 20.54 -8.27
N GLY A 52 -12.73 21.63 -8.94
CA GLY A 52 -12.48 21.80 -10.37
C GLY A 52 -10.99 21.71 -10.71
N ILE A 53 -10.12 22.38 -9.96
CA ILE A 53 -8.66 22.26 -10.11
C ILE A 53 -8.21 20.81 -9.89
N ALA A 54 -8.71 20.15 -8.84
CA ALA A 54 -8.37 18.76 -8.56
C ALA A 54 -8.76 17.82 -9.71
N LEU A 55 -9.95 17.99 -10.29
CA LEU A 55 -10.42 17.24 -11.44
C LEU A 55 -9.59 17.52 -12.70
N LEU A 56 -9.17 18.77 -12.93
CA LEU A 56 -8.27 19.11 -14.04
C LEU A 56 -6.92 18.39 -13.92
N VAL A 57 -6.30 18.41 -12.73
CA VAL A 57 -5.06 17.68 -12.45
C VAL A 57 -5.24 16.17 -12.59
N TYR A 58 -6.39 15.64 -12.16
CA TYR A 58 -6.71 14.21 -12.23
C TYR A 58 -7.08 13.73 -13.64
N SER A 59 -7.56 14.65 -14.50
CA SER A 59 -8.15 14.31 -15.80
C SER A 59 -7.30 13.43 -16.72
N PRO A 60 -5.96 13.53 -16.78
CA PRO A 60 -5.16 12.65 -17.63
C PRO A 60 -5.24 11.18 -17.20
N ASN A 61 -5.30 10.91 -15.89
CA ASN A 61 -5.46 9.54 -15.37
C ASN A 61 -6.86 8.98 -15.68
N PHE A 62 -7.89 9.82 -15.55
CA PHE A 62 -9.25 9.44 -15.91
C PHE A 62 -9.35 9.11 -17.41
N TRP A 63 -8.83 9.99 -18.27
CA TRP A 63 -8.84 9.81 -19.72
C TRP A 63 -8.07 8.57 -20.16
N TRP A 64 -6.90 8.32 -19.57
CA TRP A 64 -6.16 7.09 -19.84
C TRP A 64 -6.94 5.85 -19.41
N ASN A 65 -7.53 5.84 -18.21
CA ASN A 65 -8.35 4.71 -17.76
C ASN A 65 -9.57 4.48 -18.65
N TRP A 66 -10.25 5.55 -19.07
CA TRP A 66 -11.38 5.46 -20.00
C TRP A 66 -11.01 4.70 -21.28
N GLN A 67 -9.83 4.99 -21.84
CA GLN A 67 -9.33 4.31 -23.05
C GLN A 67 -8.83 2.89 -22.80
N ASN A 68 -8.56 2.52 -21.54
CA ASN A 68 -8.01 1.22 -21.15
C ASN A 68 -9.02 0.40 -20.32
N GLY A 69 -10.32 0.54 -20.61
CA GLY A 69 -11.37 -0.27 -19.98
C GLY A 69 -11.50 -0.10 -18.47
N PHE A 70 -11.08 1.05 -17.93
CA PHE A 70 -11.06 1.37 -16.50
C PHE A 70 -10.26 0.39 -15.63
N VAL A 71 -9.20 -0.22 -16.17
CA VAL A 71 -8.39 -1.24 -15.50
C VAL A 71 -7.98 -0.87 -14.06
N SER A 72 -7.62 0.39 -13.79
CA SER A 72 -7.24 0.82 -12.43
C SER A 72 -8.41 0.77 -11.45
N TYR A 73 -9.62 1.15 -11.88
CA TYR A 73 -10.82 1.15 -11.05
C TYR A 73 -11.32 -0.27 -10.81
N VAL A 74 -11.26 -1.13 -11.83
CA VAL A 74 -11.56 -2.56 -11.71
C VAL A 74 -10.62 -3.17 -10.67
N HIS A 75 -9.32 -2.92 -10.76
CA HIS A 75 -8.35 -3.39 -9.78
C HIS A 75 -8.65 -2.90 -8.35
N VAL A 76 -9.04 -1.62 -8.17
CA VAL A 76 -9.43 -1.08 -6.85
C VAL A 76 -10.70 -1.75 -6.32
N ARG A 77 -11.70 -1.99 -7.17
CA ARG A 77 -12.92 -2.71 -6.80
C ARG A 77 -12.61 -4.14 -6.39
N ASP A 78 -11.78 -4.83 -7.17
CA ASP A 78 -11.43 -6.24 -6.91
C ASP A 78 -10.61 -6.35 -5.61
N ASN A 79 -9.72 -5.37 -5.33
CA ASN A 79 -9.03 -5.25 -4.05
C ASN A 79 -9.97 -5.06 -2.85
N ALA A 80 -11.16 -4.48 -3.06
CA ALA A 80 -12.15 -4.33 -2.00
C ALA A 80 -12.91 -5.63 -1.71
N GLY A 81 -12.83 -6.64 -2.58
CA GLY A 81 -13.31 -8.00 -2.32
C GLY A 81 -14.79 -8.11 -1.97
N MET A 82 -15.66 -7.29 -2.58
CA MET A 82 -17.10 -7.22 -2.25
C MET A 82 -17.94 -8.41 -2.76
N SER A 83 -17.31 -9.53 -3.07
CA SER A 83 -17.95 -10.76 -3.55
C SER A 83 -17.87 -11.83 -2.45
N GLU A 84 -19.03 -12.19 -1.88
CA GLU A 84 -19.29 -13.14 -0.78
C GLU A 84 -19.41 -12.55 0.65
N PRO A 85 -20.17 -13.24 1.54
CA PRO A 85 -21.48 -12.85 2.10
C PRO A 85 -21.61 -11.40 2.58
N LEU A 86 -22.85 -10.90 2.66
CA LEU A 86 -23.15 -9.48 2.87
C LEU A 86 -22.60 -8.86 4.18
N PHE A 87 -22.28 -9.66 5.21
CA PHE A 87 -21.86 -9.16 6.52
C PHE A 87 -20.78 -10.01 7.20
N HIS A 88 -19.73 -9.35 7.69
CA HIS A 88 -18.55 -9.95 8.33
C HIS A 88 -18.30 -9.31 9.71
N LEU A 89 -19.11 -9.67 10.71
CA LEU A 89 -18.97 -9.08 12.05
C LEU A 89 -17.58 -9.31 12.67
N THR A 90 -16.99 -10.48 12.48
CA THR A 90 -15.62 -10.77 12.96
C THR A 90 -14.61 -9.85 12.29
N ALA A 91 -14.71 -9.64 10.97
CA ALA A 91 -13.80 -8.73 10.25
C ALA A 91 -13.98 -7.28 10.71
N PHE A 92 -15.20 -6.85 11.01
CA PHE A 92 -15.47 -5.55 11.61
C PHE A 92 -14.80 -5.41 12.98
N LEU A 93 -14.96 -6.39 13.88
CA LEU A 93 -14.35 -6.35 15.22
C LEU A 93 -12.82 -6.40 15.16
N GLU A 94 -12.26 -7.23 14.27
CA GLU A 94 -10.82 -7.27 13.98
C GLU A 94 -10.33 -5.91 13.47
N PHE A 95 -11.05 -5.30 12.52
CA PHE A 95 -10.70 -4.00 11.98
C PHE A 95 -10.79 -2.90 13.04
N PHE A 96 -11.88 -2.84 13.81
CA PHE A 96 -12.04 -1.90 14.91
C PHE A 96 -10.94 -2.05 15.96
N GLY A 97 -10.67 -3.28 16.40
CA GLY A 97 -9.58 -3.60 17.33
C GLY A 97 -8.21 -3.20 16.79
N SER A 98 -7.97 -3.42 15.49
CA SER A 98 -6.70 -3.05 14.85
C SER A 98 -6.43 -1.55 14.85
N GLN A 99 -7.45 -0.70 14.98
CA GLN A 99 -7.25 0.75 15.05
C GLN A 99 -6.53 1.19 16.34
N PHE A 100 -6.65 0.42 17.44
CA PHE A 100 -5.82 0.64 18.64
C PHE A 100 -4.34 0.35 18.38
N ALA A 101 -4.01 -0.55 17.44
CA ALA A 101 -2.64 -0.81 17.04
C ALA A 101 -2.12 0.23 16.03
N VAL A 102 -2.95 0.63 15.07
CA VAL A 102 -2.56 1.59 14.01
C VAL A 102 -2.45 3.01 14.53
N PHE A 103 -3.43 3.48 15.30
CA PHE A 103 -3.47 4.86 15.81
C PHE A 103 -2.86 5.01 17.22
N GLY A 104 -2.67 3.88 17.90
CA GLY A 104 -2.18 3.82 19.27
C GLY A 104 -3.32 3.70 20.29
N PRO A 105 -3.11 2.90 21.36
CA PRO A 105 -4.21 2.49 22.24
C PRO A 105 -4.88 3.68 22.94
N LEU A 106 -4.08 4.64 23.38
CA LEU A 106 -4.54 5.84 24.07
C LEU A 106 -5.20 6.85 23.14
N PHE A 107 -4.68 6.98 21.91
CA PHE A 107 -5.16 7.96 20.94
C PHE A 107 -6.49 7.50 20.35
N PHE A 108 -6.62 6.21 20.02
CA PHE A 108 -7.90 5.67 19.55
C PHE A 108 -8.96 5.66 20.65
N ALA A 109 -8.60 5.29 21.89
CA ALA A 109 -9.52 5.43 23.02
C ALA A 109 -9.99 6.88 23.20
N GLY A 110 -9.07 7.85 23.15
CA GLY A 110 -9.39 9.28 23.21
C GLY A 110 -10.32 9.72 22.08
N LEU A 111 -10.13 9.19 20.86
CA LEU A 111 -11.01 9.48 19.72
C LEU A 111 -12.43 8.93 19.95
N VAL A 112 -12.57 7.69 20.44
CA VAL A 112 -13.89 7.10 20.74
C VAL A 112 -14.60 7.91 21.81
N ILE A 113 -13.92 8.30 22.90
CA ILE A 113 -14.50 9.11 23.98
C ILE A 113 -14.92 10.50 23.46
N ALA A 114 -14.05 11.17 22.70
CA ALA A 114 -14.36 12.48 22.12
C ALA A 114 -15.53 12.40 21.14
N ALA A 115 -15.58 11.37 20.30
CA ALA A 115 -16.66 11.15 19.33
C ALA A 115 -18.01 10.84 20.01
N ALA A 116 -17.99 10.15 21.15
CA ALA A 116 -19.18 9.85 21.94
C ALA A 116 -19.70 11.05 22.76
N SER A 117 -18.99 12.18 22.77
CA SER A 117 -19.36 13.38 23.54
C SER A 117 -19.81 14.51 22.62
N PRO A 118 -21.13 14.78 22.50
CA PRO A 118 -21.63 15.90 21.71
C PRO A 118 -21.06 17.25 22.14
N ARG A 119 -20.74 17.40 23.43
CA ARG A 119 -20.10 18.61 23.98
C ARG A 119 -18.67 18.76 23.49
N ALA A 120 -17.92 17.66 23.38
CA ALA A 120 -16.55 17.70 22.88
C ALA A 120 -16.51 18.21 21.42
N LEU A 121 -17.52 17.88 20.61
CA LEU A 121 -17.59 18.28 19.20
C LEU A 121 -18.36 19.59 18.95
N ALA A 122 -18.75 20.30 20.00
CA ALA A 122 -19.59 21.49 19.89
C ALA A 122 -18.82 22.69 19.31
N GLU A 123 -17.52 22.82 19.57
CA GLU A 123 -16.73 23.95 19.09
C GLU A 123 -16.43 23.86 17.58
N PRO A 124 -16.45 24.98 16.83
CA PRO A 124 -16.22 24.97 15.38
C PRO A 124 -14.92 24.30 14.92
N PRO A 125 -13.74 24.53 15.56
CA PRO A 125 -12.50 23.87 15.17
C PRO A 125 -12.55 22.34 15.37
N THR A 126 -13.13 21.91 16.50
CA THR A 126 -13.26 20.49 16.83
C THR A 126 -14.21 19.77 15.89
N ARG A 127 -15.32 20.44 15.52
CA ARG A 127 -16.29 19.95 14.55
C ARG A 127 -15.69 19.80 13.15
N LEU A 128 -14.85 20.76 12.74
CA LEU A 128 -14.09 20.67 11.49
C LEU A 128 -13.18 19.44 11.50
N LEU A 129 -12.38 19.24 12.55
CA LEU A 129 -11.49 18.08 12.61
C LEU A 129 -12.28 16.77 12.61
N ALA A 130 -13.36 16.69 13.38
CA ALA A 130 -14.24 15.53 13.42
C ALA A 130 -14.89 15.23 12.06
N SER A 131 -15.24 16.25 11.27
CA SER A 131 -15.83 16.02 9.93
C SER A 131 -14.85 15.44 8.93
N PHE A 132 -13.54 15.52 9.17
CA PHE A 132 -12.51 14.85 8.34
C PHE A 132 -12.06 13.50 8.90
N ALA A 133 -12.25 13.25 10.19
CA ALA A 133 -11.89 11.97 10.82
C ALA A 133 -13.03 10.96 10.79
N LEU A 134 -14.19 11.34 11.31
CA LEU A 134 -15.28 10.41 11.61
C LEU A 134 -15.96 9.84 10.35
N PRO A 135 -16.25 10.60 9.28
CA PRO A 135 -16.84 10.02 8.08
C PRO A 135 -15.92 9.00 7.40
N VAL A 136 -14.61 9.28 7.35
CA VAL A 136 -13.61 8.36 6.79
C VAL A 136 -13.55 7.09 7.63
N LEU A 137 -13.46 7.22 8.96
CA LEU A 137 -13.42 6.06 9.86
C LEU A 137 -14.72 5.24 9.81
N ALA A 138 -15.88 5.91 9.80
CA ALA A 138 -17.18 5.26 9.70
C ALA A 138 -17.35 4.50 8.38
N MET A 139 -16.91 5.10 7.27
CA MET A 139 -16.91 4.43 5.97
C MET A 139 -15.95 3.22 5.97
N MET A 140 -14.76 3.33 6.54
CA MET A 140 -13.84 2.18 6.62
C MET A 140 -14.35 1.07 7.54
N LEU A 141 -15.03 1.42 8.63
CA LEU A 141 -15.75 0.48 9.47
C LEU A 141 -16.88 -0.21 8.69
N ALA A 142 -17.67 0.54 7.91
CA ALA A 142 -18.69 -0.03 7.05
C ALA A 142 -18.09 -0.97 5.99
N VAL A 143 -16.97 -0.58 5.35
CA VAL A 143 -16.25 -1.44 4.41
C VAL A 143 -15.77 -2.71 5.12
N SER A 144 -15.19 -2.62 6.32
CA SER A 144 -14.74 -3.77 7.10
C SER A 144 -15.86 -4.74 7.49
N PHE A 145 -17.10 -4.24 7.54
CA PHE A 145 -18.30 -5.03 7.79
C PHE A 145 -18.81 -5.73 6.53
N LEU A 146 -18.62 -5.12 5.36
CA LEU A 146 -19.04 -5.67 4.06
C LEU A 146 -17.97 -6.55 3.41
N SER A 147 -16.69 -6.33 3.73
CA SER A 147 -15.56 -7.10 3.23
C SER A 147 -14.36 -7.01 4.18
N ARG A 148 -13.32 -7.82 3.98
CA ARG A 148 -12.09 -7.72 4.77
C ARG A 148 -11.30 -6.46 4.40
N ALA A 149 -11.33 -5.46 5.29
CA ALA A 149 -10.52 -4.25 5.16
C ALA A 149 -9.15 -4.40 5.83
N GLN A 150 -8.10 -3.84 5.22
CA GLN A 150 -6.77 -3.80 5.84
C GLN A 150 -6.71 -2.70 6.91
N PRO A 151 -6.06 -2.91 8.07
CA PRO A 151 -5.99 -1.94 9.16
C PRO A 151 -5.56 -0.53 8.75
N ASN A 152 -4.62 -0.44 7.80
CA ASN A 152 -4.06 0.82 7.31
C ASN A 152 -5.02 1.64 6.44
N TRP A 153 -6.19 1.11 6.03
CA TRP A 153 -7.13 1.83 5.19
C TRP A 153 -7.77 3.05 5.89
N ALA A 154 -7.85 3.04 7.22
CA ALA A 154 -8.32 4.18 8.01
C ALA A 154 -7.26 5.27 8.24
N ALA A 155 -5.98 5.04 7.88
CA ALA A 155 -4.88 5.96 8.16
C ALA A 155 -5.14 7.44 7.77
N PRO A 156 -5.81 7.77 6.64
CA PRO A 156 -6.12 9.16 6.30
C PRO A 156 -6.97 9.89 7.35
N ALA A 157 -7.86 9.17 8.06
CA ALA A 157 -8.68 9.74 9.14
C ALA A 157 -7.81 10.25 10.30
N PHE A 158 -6.66 9.61 10.53
CA PHE A 158 -5.82 9.90 11.68
C PHE A 158 -5.05 11.21 11.58
N VAL A 159 -4.96 11.82 10.40
CA VAL A 159 -4.38 13.17 10.25
C VAL A 159 -5.18 14.20 11.05
N SER A 160 -6.50 14.25 10.83
CA SER A 160 -7.39 15.17 11.56
C SER A 160 -7.71 14.66 12.97
N ALA A 161 -7.83 13.33 13.15
CA ALA A 161 -8.08 12.75 14.46
C ALA A 161 -6.94 13.01 15.46
N THR A 162 -5.68 13.04 15.01
CA THR A 162 -4.53 13.35 15.88
C THR A 162 -4.69 14.73 16.50
N ILE A 163 -4.99 15.74 15.68
CA ILE A 163 -5.17 17.12 16.14
C ILE A 163 -6.37 17.20 17.10
N LEU A 164 -7.48 16.54 16.73
CA LEU A 164 -8.69 16.46 17.53
C LEU A 164 -8.43 15.88 18.92
N VAL A 165 -7.82 14.69 18.98
CA VAL A 165 -7.56 13.96 20.22
C VAL A 165 -6.55 14.70 21.10
N VAL A 166 -5.50 15.27 20.52
CA VAL A 166 -4.51 16.05 21.28
C VAL A 166 -5.14 17.30 21.88
N ALA A 167 -5.89 18.07 21.09
CA ALA A 167 -6.56 19.27 21.58
C ALA A 167 -7.56 18.94 22.70
N TRP A 168 -8.37 17.90 22.51
CA TRP A 168 -9.32 17.43 23.50
C TRP A 168 -8.63 16.91 24.78
N ALA A 169 -7.58 16.10 24.66
CA ALA A 169 -6.85 15.59 25.81
C ALA A 169 -6.16 16.70 26.61
N LEU A 170 -5.62 17.73 25.93
CA LEU A 170 -5.01 18.89 26.60
C LEU A 170 -6.05 19.71 27.38
N SER A 171 -7.25 19.91 26.85
CA SER A 171 -8.31 20.65 27.57
C SER A 171 -8.81 19.92 28.82
N HIS A 172 -8.59 18.60 28.90
CA HIS A 172 -8.92 17.77 30.08
C HIS A 172 -7.72 17.54 31.02
N GLY A 173 -6.58 18.21 30.78
CA GLY A 173 -5.39 18.08 31.62
C GLY A 173 -4.59 16.78 31.40
N TRP A 174 -4.84 16.04 30.33
CA TRP A 174 -4.23 14.73 30.06
C TRP A 174 -2.86 14.81 29.38
N ARG A 175 -2.13 15.91 29.57
CA ARG A 175 -0.81 16.13 28.96
C ARG A 175 0.18 14.99 29.25
N LYS A 176 0.18 14.46 30.47
CA LYS A 176 1.03 13.33 30.86
C LYS A 176 0.72 12.07 30.04
N LEU A 177 -0.55 11.83 29.72
CA LEU A 177 -0.99 10.69 28.92
C LEU A 177 -0.55 10.82 27.45
N ILE A 178 -0.59 12.04 26.89
CA ILE A 178 -0.08 12.31 25.55
C ILE A 178 1.42 12.03 25.49
N ILE A 179 2.20 12.56 26.45
CA ILE A 179 3.66 12.34 26.52
C ILE A 179 3.97 10.85 26.66
N PHE A 180 3.26 10.14 27.55
CA PHE A 180 3.41 8.71 27.71
C PHE A 180 3.09 7.94 26.42
N SER A 181 2.01 8.30 25.73
CA SER A 181 1.65 7.72 24.43
C SER A 181 2.76 7.94 23.40
N MET A 182 3.28 9.17 23.28
CA MET A 182 4.38 9.47 22.34
C MET A 182 5.63 8.64 22.67
N ALA A 183 6.00 8.56 23.95
CA ALA A 183 7.14 7.75 24.39
C ALA A 183 6.92 6.27 24.05
N LEU A 184 5.72 5.73 24.29
CA LEU A 184 5.36 4.36 23.93
C LEU A 184 5.52 4.12 22.42
N HIS A 185 5.02 5.01 21.57
CA HIS A 185 5.18 4.88 20.12
C HIS A 185 6.65 4.92 19.69
N LEU A 186 7.46 5.81 20.26
CA LEU A 186 8.90 5.88 19.98
C LEU A 186 9.63 4.61 20.41
N VAL A 187 9.29 4.06 21.58
CA VAL A 187 9.83 2.77 22.04
C VAL A 187 9.42 1.64 21.10
N VAL A 188 8.15 1.56 20.69
CA VAL A 188 7.68 0.56 19.74
C VAL A 188 8.43 0.68 18.40
N VAL A 189 8.57 1.89 17.85
CA VAL A 189 9.34 2.12 16.62
C VAL A 189 10.79 1.69 16.80
N ALA A 190 11.45 2.07 17.89
CA ALA A 190 12.81 1.64 18.17
C ALA A 190 12.92 0.11 18.22
N LEU A 191 12.04 -0.56 18.97
CA LEU A 191 12.01 -2.03 19.08
C LEU A 191 11.73 -2.71 17.73
N LEU A 192 10.87 -2.15 16.88
CA LEU A 192 10.61 -2.71 15.56
C LEU A 192 11.85 -2.68 14.66
N PHE A 193 12.61 -1.57 14.69
CA PHE A 193 13.76 -1.38 13.81
C PHE A 193 15.08 -1.93 14.34
N THR A 194 15.25 -2.05 15.67
CA THR A 194 16.52 -2.46 16.29
C THR A 194 16.38 -3.65 17.23
N GLY A 195 15.17 -4.07 17.56
CA GLY A 195 14.92 -5.08 18.60
C GLY A 195 15.52 -6.44 18.24
N ARG A 196 15.47 -6.83 16.96
CA ARG A 196 16.07 -8.09 16.51
C ARG A 196 17.59 -8.06 16.65
N GLU A 197 18.25 -7.02 16.17
CA GLU A 197 19.70 -6.85 16.22
C GLU A 197 20.17 -6.77 17.69
N THR A 198 19.38 -6.11 18.55
CA THR A 198 19.64 -5.99 19.99
C THR A 198 19.53 -7.35 20.70
N LEU A 199 18.49 -8.14 20.40
CA LEU A 199 18.34 -9.49 20.94
C LEU A 199 19.48 -10.41 20.47
N ALA A 200 19.86 -10.32 19.19
CA ALA A 200 20.95 -11.12 18.64
C ALA A 200 22.30 -10.78 19.33
N ALA A 201 22.54 -9.51 19.66
CA ALA A 201 23.75 -9.08 20.36
C ALA A 201 23.92 -9.67 21.77
N ILE A 202 22.82 -10.12 22.39
CA ILE A 202 22.82 -10.82 23.69
C ILE A 202 22.60 -12.34 23.55
N GLY A 203 22.77 -12.88 22.34
CA GLY A 203 22.66 -14.32 22.06
C GLY A 203 21.22 -14.85 21.96
N ILE A 204 20.22 -13.96 21.85
CA ILE A 204 18.82 -14.35 21.67
C ILE A 204 18.42 -14.14 20.22
N GLU A 205 18.19 -15.23 19.49
CA GLU A 205 17.69 -15.13 18.12
C GLU A 205 16.17 -14.98 18.10
N LEU A 206 15.68 -13.87 17.53
CA LEU A 206 14.24 -13.65 17.33
C LEU A 206 13.73 -14.59 16.21
N PRO A 207 12.81 -15.52 16.50
CA PRO A 207 12.21 -16.34 15.46
C PRO A 207 11.51 -15.49 14.41
N ALA A 208 11.64 -15.85 13.13
CA ALA A 208 11.19 -15.01 12.03
C ALA A 208 9.68 -14.69 12.07
N LYS A 209 8.86 -15.59 12.63
CA LYS A 209 7.42 -15.37 12.82
C LYS A 209 7.07 -14.21 13.76
N TYR A 210 8.02 -13.77 14.60
CA TYR A 210 7.87 -12.63 15.51
C TYR A 210 8.58 -11.38 15.00
N ASP A 211 9.30 -11.46 13.88
CA ASP A 211 9.93 -10.31 13.25
C ASP A 211 8.91 -9.56 12.38
N ALA A 212 8.34 -8.48 12.92
CA ALA A 212 7.38 -7.65 12.20
C ALA A 212 7.95 -7.04 10.90
N LEU A 213 9.28 -6.92 10.78
CA LEU A 213 9.96 -6.44 9.58
C LEU A 213 10.50 -7.59 8.71
N GLY A 214 10.18 -8.84 9.04
CA GLY A 214 10.69 -10.03 8.35
C GLY A 214 10.46 -10.00 6.83
N ARG A 215 9.32 -9.46 6.38
CA ARG A 215 9.02 -9.28 4.94
C ARG A 215 10.01 -8.35 4.24
N LEU A 216 10.61 -7.39 4.94
CA LEU A 216 11.59 -6.44 4.38
C LEU A 216 13.01 -7.02 4.31
N ARG A 217 13.26 -8.19 4.91
CA ARG A 217 14.58 -8.80 5.01
C ARG A 217 14.88 -9.73 3.84
N GLY A 218 16.17 -9.87 3.55
CA GLY A 218 16.70 -10.78 2.54
C GLY A 218 16.84 -10.19 1.14
N TRP A 219 16.11 -9.12 0.80
CA TRP A 219 16.12 -8.54 -0.55
C TRP A 219 17.48 -8.04 -1.03
N ARG A 220 18.28 -7.43 -0.14
CA ARG A 220 19.64 -6.99 -0.47
C ARG A 220 20.56 -8.17 -0.80
N ALA A 221 20.47 -9.25 -0.04
CA ALA A 221 21.26 -10.45 -0.28
C ALA A 221 20.85 -11.11 -1.61
N LEU A 222 19.54 -11.21 -1.87
CA LEU A 222 19.03 -11.73 -3.14
C LEU A 222 19.55 -10.90 -4.32
N GLY A 223 19.41 -9.57 -4.25
CA GLY A 223 19.88 -8.67 -5.31
C GLY A 223 21.39 -8.76 -5.53
N SER A 224 22.19 -8.94 -4.48
CA SER A 224 23.64 -9.13 -4.61
C SER A 224 23.99 -10.43 -5.35
N ILE A 225 23.29 -11.53 -5.04
CA ILE A 225 23.52 -12.83 -5.71
C ILE A 225 23.11 -12.72 -7.18
N VAL A 226 21.90 -12.21 -7.45
CA VAL A 226 21.38 -12.04 -8.82
C VAL A 226 22.26 -11.09 -9.65
N SER A 227 22.85 -10.06 -9.04
CA SER A 227 23.82 -9.18 -9.72
C SER A 227 25.06 -9.96 -10.19
N GLY A 228 25.56 -10.87 -9.34
CA GLY A 228 26.68 -11.75 -9.70
C GLY A 228 26.33 -12.68 -10.86
N GLU A 229 25.13 -13.27 -10.84
CA GLU A 229 24.68 -14.18 -11.90
C GLU A 229 24.49 -13.47 -13.24
N LEU A 230 23.92 -12.26 -13.26
CA LEU A 230 23.81 -11.45 -14.48
C LEU A 230 25.19 -11.01 -15.00
N ALA A 231 26.13 -10.70 -14.11
CA ALA A 231 27.50 -10.35 -14.50
C ALA A 231 28.27 -11.55 -15.08
N ALA A 232 28.03 -12.76 -14.54
CA ALA A 232 28.63 -14.00 -15.03
C ALA A 232 28.01 -14.48 -16.36
N ASN A 233 26.76 -14.10 -16.65
CA ASN A 233 26.02 -14.50 -17.85
C ASN A 233 25.59 -13.27 -18.66
N PRO A 234 26.53 -12.59 -19.35
CA PRO A 234 26.22 -11.38 -20.09
C PRO A 234 25.22 -11.66 -21.21
N GLY A 235 24.27 -10.73 -21.40
CA GLY A 235 23.20 -10.84 -22.40
C GLY A 235 21.92 -11.51 -21.91
N LEU A 236 21.84 -11.92 -20.64
CA LEU A 236 20.59 -12.36 -20.03
C LEU A 236 19.79 -11.16 -19.50
N THR A 237 18.51 -11.11 -19.85
CA THR A 237 17.55 -10.17 -19.25
C THR A 237 17.01 -10.75 -17.94
N LEU A 238 16.86 -9.92 -16.89
CA LEU A 238 16.29 -10.40 -15.63
C LEU A 238 14.79 -10.72 -15.81
N PHE A 239 14.39 -11.93 -15.39
CA PHE A 239 13.03 -12.41 -15.47
C PHE A 239 12.57 -12.94 -14.11
N THR A 240 11.34 -12.63 -13.72
CA THR A 240 10.74 -13.09 -12.45
C THR A 240 9.32 -13.58 -12.65
N ASP A 241 8.84 -14.39 -11.72
CA ASP A 241 7.47 -14.91 -11.69
C ASP A 241 6.56 -14.22 -10.66
N ASP A 242 7.09 -13.24 -9.93
CA ASP A 242 6.39 -12.52 -8.87
C ASP A 242 6.64 -11.00 -8.93
N ARG A 243 5.58 -10.23 -8.65
CA ARG A 243 5.62 -8.77 -8.67
C ARG A 243 6.52 -8.17 -7.58
N GLU A 244 6.41 -8.67 -6.35
CA GLU A 244 7.17 -8.12 -5.22
C GLU A 244 8.65 -8.42 -5.41
N MET A 245 8.98 -9.63 -5.88
CA MET A 245 10.33 -10.01 -6.24
C MET A 245 10.89 -9.14 -7.37
N LEU A 246 10.15 -8.92 -8.47
CA LEU A 246 10.59 -8.02 -9.54
C LEU A 246 10.93 -6.63 -9.01
N ALA A 247 10.02 -6.03 -8.24
CA ALA A 247 10.21 -4.69 -7.68
C ALA A 247 11.43 -4.63 -6.75
N ALA A 248 11.64 -5.65 -5.92
CA ALA A 248 12.81 -5.74 -5.05
C ALA A 248 14.11 -5.89 -5.85
N LEU A 249 14.14 -6.75 -6.88
CA LEU A 249 15.34 -6.98 -7.69
C LEU A 249 15.70 -5.77 -8.55
N VAL A 250 14.74 -5.10 -9.18
CA VAL A 250 14.98 -3.83 -9.89
C VAL A 250 15.65 -2.80 -8.97
N TYR A 251 15.30 -2.78 -7.68
CA TYR A 251 15.91 -1.88 -6.71
C TYR A 251 17.30 -2.32 -6.23
N TYR A 252 17.54 -3.62 -5.99
CA TYR A 252 18.77 -4.11 -5.35
C TYR A 252 19.85 -4.63 -6.31
N VAL A 253 19.49 -5.04 -7.53
CA VAL A 253 20.45 -5.53 -8.54
C VAL A 253 21.27 -4.37 -9.11
N ARG A 254 22.57 -4.60 -9.35
CA ARG A 254 23.50 -3.61 -9.90
C ARG A 254 24.25 -4.18 -11.12
N PRO A 255 24.32 -3.45 -12.25
CA PRO A 255 23.58 -2.21 -12.55
C PRO A 255 22.06 -2.44 -12.52
N HIS A 256 21.28 -1.36 -12.35
CA HIS A 256 19.81 -1.48 -12.23
C HIS A 256 19.20 -2.09 -13.50
N PRO A 257 18.47 -3.21 -13.42
CA PRO A 257 17.88 -3.89 -14.58
C PRO A 257 16.51 -3.29 -14.90
N PHE A 258 16.48 -2.09 -15.49
CA PHE A 258 15.22 -1.40 -15.82
C PHE A 258 14.43 -2.07 -16.96
N ASP A 259 15.06 -2.99 -17.67
CA ASP A 259 14.51 -3.87 -18.69
C ASP A 259 13.97 -5.20 -18.12
N ALA A 260 14.03 -5.40 -16.80
CA ALA A 260 13.55 -6.63 -16.18
C ALA A 260 12.06 -6.90 -16.47
N VAL A 261 11.75 -8.18 -16.68
CA VAL A 261 10.41 -8.65 -17.08
C VAL A 261 9.76 -9.56 -16.03
N LYS A 262 8.44 -9.65 -16.09
CA LYS A 262 7.61 -10.49 -15.23
C LYS A 262 6.79 -11.48 -16.05
N TRP A 263 6.59 -12.68 -15.51
CA TRP A 263 5.66 -13.63 -16.10
C TRP A 263 4.24 -13.09 -15.97
N LYS A 264 3.52 -13.07 -17.10
CA LYS A 264 2.11 -12.69 -17.16
C LYS A 264 1.29 -13.96 -17.10
N LEU A 265 0.47 -14.10 -16.06
CA LEU A 265 -0.44 -15.23 -15.93
C LEU A 265 -1.54 -15.16 -17.00
N LYS A 266 -2.06 -16.31 -17.42
CA LYS A 266 -3.15 -16.47 -18.41
C LYS A 266 -4.49 -15.77 -18.04
N SER A 267 -4.58 -15.05 -16.93
CA SER A 267 -5.80 -14.31 -16.58
C SER A 267 -6.04 -13.15 -17.55
N GLY A 268 -7.24 -13.05 -18.13
CA GLY A 268 -7.59 -11.99 -19.09
C GLY A 268 -7.60 -10.56 -18.55
N LEU A 269 -7.32 -10.35 -17.26
CA LEU A 269 -7.16 -9.03 -16.65
C LEU A 269 -5.74 -8.88 -16.12
N ALA A 270 -5.12 -7.73 -16.39
CA ALA A 270 -3.87 -7.33 -15.76
C ALA A 270 -4.07 -7.26 -14.25
N LYS A 271 -3.25 -7.98 -13.49
CA LYS A 271 -3.31 -8.03 -12.03
C LYS A 271 -2.53 -6.90 -11.38
N ASP A 272 -1.57 -6.34 -12.11
CA ASP A 272 -0.76 -5.20 -11.67
C ASP A 272 -0.12 -4.45 -12.84
N GLN A 273 0.60 -3.37 -12.51
CA GLN A 273 1.26 -2.50 -13.49
C GLN A 273 2.29 -3.26 -14.36
N TRP A 274 2.98 -4.26 -13.81
CA TRP A 274 4.01 -4.98 -14.56
C TRP A 274 3.42 -5.85 -15.67
N ASP A 275 2.18 -6.34 -15.51
CA ASP A 275 1.47 -7.04 -16.59
C ASP A 275 1.15 -6.14 -17.79
N LEU A 276 1.18 -4.81 -17.58
CA LEU A 276 0.91 -3.81 -18.63
C LEU A 276 2.19 -3.32 -19.32
N THR A 277 3.32 -3.27 -18.61
CA THR A 277 4.54 -2.60 -19.10
C THR A 277 5.78 -3.47 -19.19
N ASN A 278 5.84 -4.59 -18.47
CA ASN A 278 7.04 -5.42 -18.30
C ASN A 278 6.73 -6.90 -18.54
N ASP A 279 5.78 -7.20 -19.43
CA ASP A 279 5.55 -8.56 -19.89
C ASP A 279 6.55 -8.94 -21.00
N LEU A 280 6.61 -10.22 -21.37
CA LEU A 280 7.57 -10.76 -22.34
C LEU A 280 7.15 -10.52 -23.80
N SER A 281 6.00 -9.87 -24.06
CA SER A 281 5.42 -9.78 -25.40
C SER A 281 6.31 -9.12 -26.45
N LYS A 282 7.35 -8.38 -26.03
CA LYS A 282 8.30 -7.68 -26.92
C LYS A 282 9.69 -8.33 -26.96
N HIS A 283 9.89 -9.45 -26.29
CA HIS A 283 11.21 -10.05 -26.05
C HIS A 283 11.40 -11.40 -26.76
N PHE A 284 10.88 -11.52 -27.99
CA PHE A 284 11.02 -12.76 -28.78
C PHE A 284 12.50 -13.06 -29.07
N GLY A 285 12.89 -14.32 -28.87
CA GLY A 285 14.27 -14.78 -29.09
C GLY A 285 15.27 -14.41 -28.00
N GLU A 286 14.86 -13.64 -26.99
CA GLU A 286 15.74 -13.30 -25.88
C GLU A 286 15.96 -14.48 -24.93
N ASN A 287 17.09 -14.42 -24.21
CA ASN A 287 17.45 -15.33 -23.13
C ASN A 287 17.36 -14.59 -21.80
N PHE A 288 16.98 -15.31 -20.75
CA PHE A 288 16.68 -14.71 -19.46
C PHE A 288 17.35 -15.44 -18.31
N LEU A 289 17.73 -14.67 -17.30
CA LEU A 289 17.96 -15.19 -15.97
C LEU A 289 16.63 -15.16 -15.23
N LEU A 290 15.98 -16.32 -15.13
CA LEU A 290 14.74 -16.47 -14.39
C LEU A 290 15.04 -16.71 -12.91
N VAL A 291 14.59 -15.78 -12.06
CA VAL A 291 14.49 -15.99 -10.62
C VAL A 291 13.06 -16.37 -10.31
N ALA A 292 12.83 -17.61 -9.90
CA ALA A 292 11.50 -18.14 -9.61
C ALA A 292 11.31 -18.37 -8.11
N GLU A 293 10.19 -17.86 -7.58
CA GLU A 293 9.69 -18.17 -6.24
C GLU A 293 8.55 -19.20 -6.29
N HIS A 294 7.75 -19.16 -7.36
CA HIS A 294 6.59 -19.99 -7.56
C HIS A 294 6.93 -21.15 -8.51
N GLN A 295 6.30 -22.31 -8.33
CA GLN A 295 6.55 -23.49 -9.18
C GLN A 295 5.86 -23.39 -10.55
N LEU A 296 5.98 -22.23 -11.22
CA LEU A 296 5.33 -21.92 -12.49
C LEU A 296 6.13 -22.37 -13.72
N ILE A 297 7.27 -23.04 -13.52
CA ILE A 297 8.15 -23.50 -14.61
C ILE A 297 7.38 -24.35 -15.63
N SER A 298 6.51 -25.25 -15.19
CA SER A 298 5.69 -26.08 -16.09
C SER A 298 4.74 -25.28 -16.97
N GLU A 299 4.26 -24.13 -16.48
CA GLU A 299 3.43 -23.20 -17.24
C GLU A 299 4.26 -22.40 -18.25
N MET A 300 5.47 -21.98 -17.85
CA MET A 300 6.37 -21.19 -18.68
C MET A 300 7.04 -22.00 -19.79
N GLN A 301 7.38 -23.26 -19.51
CA GLN A 301 8.22 -24.09 -20.37
C GLN A 301 7.78 -24.18 -21.83
N PRO A 302 6.48 -24.30 -22.15
CA PRO A 302 6.02 -24.25 -23.53
C PRO A 302 6.37 -22.95 -24.28
N SER A 303 6.51 -21.82 -23.59
CA SER A 303 6.81 -20.50 -24.17
C SER A 303 8.29 -20.25 -24.43
N PHE A 304 9.18 -21.18 -24.11
CA PHE A 304 10.62 -21.07 -24.33
C PHE A 304 11.14 -22.26 -25.14
N ALA A 305 12.34 -22.15 -25.71
CA ALA A 305 13.02 -23.30 -26.30
C ALA A 305 13.47 -24.31 -25.25
N ALA A 306 14.01 -23.80 -24.14
CA ALA A 306 14.43 -24.57 -22.98
C ALA A 306 14.38 -23.70 -21.72
N ILE A 307 14.22 -24.32 -20.56
CA ILE A 307 14.40 -23.67 -19.26
C ILE A 307 15.28 -24.59 -18.44
N ASP A 308 16.56 -24.25 -18.35
CA ASP A 308 17.58 -25.08 -17.73
C ASP A 308 17.81 -24.64 -16.28
N PRO A 309 17.79 -25.58 -15.31
CA PRO A 309 18.05 -25.24 -13.91
C PRO A 309 19.50 -24.80 -13.73
N LEU A 310 19.70 -23.68 -13.04
CA LEU A 310 21.03 -23.16 -12.70
C LEU A 310 21.42 -23.61 -11.28
N HIS A 311 20.82 -23.01 -10.25
CA HIS A 311 20.93 -23.47 -8.86
C HIS A 311 19.83 -22.88 -7.97
N SER A 312 19.73 -23.31 -6.71
CA SER A 312 18.83 -22.71 -5.73
C SER A 312 19.53 -21.62 -4.92
N ILE A 313 18.77 -20.64 -4.45
CA ILE A 313 19.20 -19.63 -3.47
C ILE A 313 18.37 -19.81 -2.20
N VAL A 314 19.03 -19.86 -1.05
CA VAL A 314 18.37 -19.87 0.26
C VAL A 314 18.92 -18.73 1.09
N ILE A 315 18.04 -17.82 1.51
CA ILE A 315 18.40 -16.65 2.32
C ILE A 315 17.79 -16.84 3.71
N PRO A 316 18.61 -17.07 4.75
CA PRO A 316 18.10 -17.22 6.10
C PRO A 316 17.48 -15.91 6.58
N LEU A 317 16.26 -15.99 7.11
CA LEU A 317 15.57 -14.86 7.73
C LEU A 317 15.59 -14.93 9.25
N GLY A 318 16.31 -15.88 9.84
CA GLY A 318 16.35 -16.16 11.29
C GLY A 318 15.81 -17.56 11.62
N PRO A 319 15.71 -17.94 12.91
CA PRO A 319 15.21 -19.25 13.31
C PRO A 319 13.85 -19.57 12.67
N GLY A 320 13.80 -20.72 12.01
CA GLY A 320 12.57 -21.28 11.46
C GLY A 320 12.04 -20.63 10.18
N ALA A 321 12.79 -19.72 9.53
CA ALA A 321 12.40 -19.22 8.22
C ALA A 321 13.57 -18.83 7.31
N SER A 322 13.35 -19.03 6.03
CA SER A 322 14.22 -18.59 4.94
C SER A 322 13.39 -18.20 3.74
N ARG A 323 13.94 -17.36 2.86
CA ARG A 323 13.44 -17.20 1.49
C ARG A 323 14.17 -18.20 0.60
N ALA A 324 13.43 -18.93 -0.22
CA ALA A 324 13.99 -19.91 -1.14
C ALA A 324 13.58 -19.54 -2.56
N TYR A 325 14.56 -19.49 -3.45
CA TYR A 325 14.38 -19.18 -4.86
C TYR A 325 15.10 -20.22 -5.70
N ARG A 326 14.65 -20.41 -6.93
CA ARG A 326 15.33 -21.23 -7.93
C ARG A 326 15.69 -20.39 -9.12
N LEU A 327 16.94 -20.51 -9.56
CA LEU A 327 17.44 -19.83 -10.74
C LEU A 327 17.42 -20.79 -11.91
N TYR A 328 17.04 -20.25 -13.06
CA TYR A 328 17.03 -20.93 -14.34
C TYR A 328 17.59 -20.02 -15.40
N ILE A 329 18.10 -20.60 -16.48
CA ILE A 329 18.33 -19.90 -17.72
C ILE A 329 17.18 -20.28 -18.66
N ALA A 330 16.34 -19.31 -19.01
CA ALA A 330 15.26 -19.50 -19.96
C ALA A 330 15.74 -19.06 -21.34
N HIS A 331 15.72 -19.98 -22.31
CA HIS A 331 16.30 -19.80 -23.62
C HIS A 331 15.25 -19.52 -24.68
N ASP A 332 15.53 -18.55 -25.56
CA ASP A 332 14.75 -18.26 -26.77
C ASP A 332 13.25 -18.18 -26.51
N PHE A 333 12.77 -17.05 -25.98
CA PHE A 333 11.34 -16.85 -25.76
C PHE A 333 10.55 -16.87 -27.08
N ARG A 334 9.58 -17.77 -27.16
CA ARG A 334 8.79 -18.08 -28.36
C ARG A 334 7.38 -17.47 -28.35
N GLY A 335 7.10 -16.57 -27.42
CA GLY A 335 5.78 -15.99 -27.20
C GLY A 335 4.93 -16.78 -26.20
N TYR A 336 3.91 -16.12 -25.67
CA TYR A 336 2.92 -16.75 -24.79
C TYR A 336 2.11 -17.78 -25.58
N GLN A 337 1.96 -19.00 -25.04
CA GLN A 337 1.23 -20.06 -25.74
C GLN A 337 -0.25 -19.77 -25.93
N TRP A 338 -0.87 -18.98 -25.05
CA TRP A 338 -2.28 -18.60 -25.17
C TRP A 338 -2.52 -17.43 -26.12
N ASP A 339 -1.46 -16.81 -26.64
CA ASP A 339 -1.54 -15.80 -27.71
C ASP A 339 -1.43 -16.44 -29.10
N ARG A 340 -1.18 -17.77 -29.16
CA ARG A 340 -1.18 -18.52 -30.43
C ARG A 340 -2.62 -18.91 -30.80
N PRO A 341 -3.02 -18.70 -32.07
CA PRO A 341 -4.37 -19.00 -32.54
C PRO A 341 -4.75 -20.48 -32.44
#